data_AF-A0A194QKN6-F1
#
_entry.id   AF-A0A194QKN6-F1
#
_cell.length_a   1.000
_cell.length_b   1.000
_cell.length_c   1.000
_cell.angle_alpha   90.00
_cell.angle_beta   90.00
_cell.angle_gamma   90.00
#
_symmetry.space_group_name_H-M   'P 1'
#
loop_
_entity.id
_entity.type
_entity.pdbx_description
1 polymer ?
#
loop_
_entity_poly.entity_id
_entity_poly.type
_entity_poly.pdbx_seq_one_letter_code
_entity_poly.pdbx_strand_id
1 'polypeptide(L)' 'MALQAAVKGKLISVIGDEDTCVGFLLGGIGEINKNRHPNFMVVDKSK' A
#
# COMPACT_ATOMS: atom_id res chain seq x y z
N MET A 1 22.15 5.99 -1.33
CA MET A 1 21.01 5.53 -2.13
C MET A 1 19.96 6.64 -2.09
N ALA A 2 19.80 7.40 -3.17
CA ALA A 2 18.75 8.40 -3.22
C ALA A 2 17.40 7.66 -3.19
N LEU A 3 16.59 7.91 -2.18
CA LEU A 3 15.21 7.47 -2.13
C LEU A 3 14.52 8.05 -3.37
N GLN A 4 14.26 7.23 -4.38
CA GLN A 4 13.36 7.57 -5.49
C GLN A 4 11.92 7.62 -4.95
N ALA A 5 11.68 8.51 -3.99
CA ALA A 5 10.35 8.78 -3.49
C ALA A 5 9.56 9.38 -4.66
N ALA A 6 8.63 8.57 -5.19
CA ALA A 6 7.60 8.96 -6.13
C ALA A 6 8.10 9.51 -7.48
N VAL A 7 8.55 8.63 -8.37
CA VAL A 7 8.46 8.93 -9.81
C VAL A 7 6.97 9.11 -10.14
N LYS A 8 6.59 10.29 -10.66
CA LYS A 8 5.21 10.61 -11.05
C LYS A 8 4.64 9.47 -11.92
N GLY A 9 3.54 8.87 -11.48
CA GLY A 9 2.89 7.73 -12.14
C GLY A 9 3.26 6.35 -11.61
N LYS A 10 4.12 6.24 -10.58
CA LYS A 10 4.33 4.99 -9.83
C LYS A 10 3.59 5.04 -8.49
N LEU A 11 2.90 3.95 -8.16
CA LEU A 11 2.20 3.78 -6.89
C LEU A 11 3.11 3.06 -5.88
N ILE A 12 2.87 3.28 -4.59
CA ILE A 12 3.46 2.50 -3.49
C ILE A 12 2.46 1.39 -3.14
N SER A 13 2.92 0.15 -2.99
CA SER A 13 2.08 -0.96 -2.54
C SER A 13 2.49 -1.40 -1.14
N VAL A 14 1.53 -1.86 -0.32
CA VAL A 14 1.75 -2.22 1.08
C VAL A 14 1.27 -3.64 1.35
N ILE A 15 2.15 -4.50 1.88
CA ILE A 15 1.76 -5.82 2.37
C ILE A 15 2.23 -5.90 3.82
N GLY A 16 1.31 -6.09 4.75
CA GLY A 16 1.61 -6.04 6.17
C GLY A 16 0.40 -6.47 7.01
N ASP A 17 0.54 -6.41 8.32
CA ASP A 17 -0.59 -6.60 9.22
C ASP A 17 -1.60 -5.43 9.12
N GLU A 18 -2.72 -5.57 9.82
CA GLU A 18 -3.82 -4.61 9.78
C GLU A 18 -3.35 -3.21 10.22
N ASP A 19 -2.64 -3.12 11.34
CA ASP A 19 -2.17 -1.84 11.89
C ASP A 19 -1.22 -1.11 10.93
N THR A 20 -0.30 -1.84 10.28
CA THR A 20 0.61 -1.28 9.29
C THR A 20 -0.16 -0.76 8.07
N CYS A 21 -1.10 -1.56 7.54
CA CYS A 21 -1.91 -1.16 6.39
C CYS A 21 -2.76 0.09 6.72
N VAL A 22 -3.40 0.13 7.88
CA VAL A 22 -4.21 1.27 8.34
C VAL A 22 -3.36 2.55 8.41
N GLY A 23 -2.16 2.48 8.98
CA GLY A 23 -1.26 3.64 9.06
C GLY A 23 -0.90 4.21 7.68
N PHE A 24 -0.57 3.34 6.71
CA PHE A 24 -0.26 3.78 5.35
C PHE A 24 -1.49 4.30 4.58
N LEU A 25 -2.67 3.72 4.82
CA LEU A 25 -3.92 4.20 4.24
C LEU A 25 -4.24 5.62 4.75
N LEU A 26 -4.07 5.88 6.04
CA LEU A 26 -4.20 7.22 6.63
C LEU A 26 -3.17 8.22 6.06
N GLY A 27 -1.99 7.73 5.68
CA GLY A 27 -0.96 8.50 4.98
C GLY A 27 -1.26 8.81 3.51
N GLY A 28 -2.41 8.36 2.97
CA GLY A 28 -2.83 8.63 1.59
C GLY A 28 -2.17 7.75 0.53
N ILE A 29 -1.61 6.59 0.91
CA ILE A 29 -0.98 5.65 -0.03
C ILE A 29 -1.98 4.69 -0.67
N GLY A 30 -3.17 4.50 -0.06
CA GLY A 30 -4.17 3.57 -0.56
C GLY A 30 -4.76 3.99 -1.92
N GLU A 31 -4.78 3.08 -2.88
CA GLU A 31 -5.31 3.27 -4.23
C GLU A 31 -6.08 2.02 -4.69
N ILE A 32 -7.14 2.22 -5.47
CA ILE A 32 -7.92 1.15 -6.10
C ILE A 32 -7.79 1.26 -7.62
N ASN A 33 -7.31 0.22 -8.28
CA ASN A 33 -7.15 0.25 -9.74
C ASN A 33 -8.50 0.13 -10.48
N LYS A 34 -8.48 0.28 -11.82
CA LYS A 34 -9.69 0.18 -12.69
C LYS A 34 -10.41 -1.16 -12.58
N ASN A 35 -9.69 -2.22 -12.20
CA ASN A 35 -10.23 -3.56 -12.00
C ASN A 35 -10.69 -3.79 -10.55
N ARG A 36 -10.77 -2.74 -9.72
CA ARG A 36 -11.13 -2.78 -8.30
C ARG A 36 -10.19 -3.60 -7.41
N HIS A 37 -8.92 -3.71 -7.79
CA HIS A 37 -7.91 -4.32 -6.92
C HIS A 37 -7.20 -3.25 -6.09
N PRO A 38 -7.03 -3.46 -4.78
CA PRO A 38 -6.25 -2.57 -3.92
C PRO A 38 -4.75 -2.73 -4.18
N ASN A 39 -3.98 -1.67 -3.91
CA ASN A 39 -2.51 -1.72 -3.84
C ASN A 39 -2.01 -2.15 -2.45
N PHE A 40 -2.89 -2.60 -1.56
CA PHE A 40 -2.52 -3.10 -0.23
C PHE A 40 -3.12 -4.48 0.03
N MET A 41 -2.45 -5.27 0.86
CA MET A 41 -2.91 -6.58 1.30
C MET A 41 -2.60 -6.78 2.77
N VAL A 42 -3.65 -6.95 3.58
CA VAL A 42 -3.53 -7.32 4.98
C VAL A 42 -3.20 -8.81 5.06
N VAL A 43 -2.08 -9.14 5.72
CA VAL A 43 -1.69 -10.53 6.01
C VAL A 43 -2.01 -10.86 7.46
N ASP A 44 -2.68 -11.98 7.66
CA ASP A 44 -2.91 -12.57 8.97
C ASP A 44 -1.97 -13.76 9.13
N LYS A 45 -1.33 -13.90 10.29
CA LYS A 45 -0.46 -15.05 10.61
C LYS A 45 -1.25 -16.36 10.78
N SER A 46 -2.58 -16.25 10.86
CA SER A 46 -3.51 -17.34 11.17
C SER A 46 -3.97 -18.13 9.94
N LYS A 47 -3.42 -17.87 8.74
CA LYS A 47 -3.73 -18.59 7.49
C LYS A 47 -2.48 -18.95 6.70
#